data_AF-A0A401Q0F1-F1
#
_entry.id   AF-A0A401Q0F1-F1
#
_cell.length_a   1.000
_cell.length_b   1.000
_cell.length_c   1.000
_cell.angle_alpha   90.00
_cell.angle_beta   90.00
_cell.angle_gamma   90.00
#
_symmetry.space_group_name_H-M   'P 1'
#
loop_
_entity.id
_entity.type
_entity.pdbx_description
1 polymer ?
#
loop_
_entity_poly.entity_id
_entity_poly.type
_entity_poly.pdbx_seq_one_letter_code
_entity_poly.pdbx_strand_id
1 'polypeptide(L)'
;MGYHCWLCGKNSNSEKQWAKHITSEKHKDKVFNSEDDQSCWQHRFPMGEFRLCERQRKNGCPDGDKCRFAHSQSELEEWVERKELMNLKLAKARKDMLISPDDDDFGKYSFLMKDLN
;
A
#
# COMPACT_ATOMS: atom_id res chain seq x y z
N MET A 1 -6.56 -13.04 27.70
CA MET A 1 -5.47 -12.57 26.81
C MET A 1 -5.97 -11.32 26.11
N GLY A 2 -5.27 -10.19 26.23
CA GLY A 2 -5.67 -8.92 25.61
C GLY A 2 -5.10 -8.80 24.20
N TYR A 3 -5.69 -7.94 23.37
CA TYR A 3 -5.18 -7.62 22.05
C TYR A 3 -4.31 -6.37 22.12
N HIS A 4 -3.17 -6.38 21.44
CA HIS A 4 -2.25 -5.25 21.45
C HIS A 4 -1.74 -4.94 20.05
N CYS A 5 -1.87 -3.67 19.64
CA CYS A 5 -1.36 -3.16 18.38
C CYS A 5 -0.09 -2.37 18.65
N TRP A 6 1.05 -2.94 18.26
CA TRP A 6 2.35 -2.28 18.38
C TRP A 6 2.50 -1.08 17.42
N LEU A 7 1.85 -1.10 16.25
CA LEU A 7 1.84 0.03 15.30
C LEU A 7 1.13 1.28 15.84
N CYS A 8 0.03 1.07 16.57
CA CYS A 8 -0.80 2.14 17.10
C CYS A 8 -0.57 2.39 18.60
N GLY A 9 0.21 1.55 19.27
CA GLY A 9 0.37 1.54 20.73
C GLY A 9 -0.94 1.26 21.49
N LYS A 10 -1.97 0.74 20.82
CA LYS A 10 -3.30 0.53 21.43
C LYS A 10 -3.42 -0.86 22.03
N ASN A 11 -4.05 -0.94 23.19
CA ASN A 11 -4.47 -2.19 23.82
C ASN A 11 -6.01 -2.25 23.81
N SER A 12 -6.55 -3.40 23.42
CA SER A 12 -7.98 -3.68 23.43
C SER A 12 -8.22 -4.89 24.32
N ASN A 13 -9.17 -4.76 25.25
CA ASN A 13 -9.54 -5.84 26.16
C ASN A 13 -10.72 -6.69 25.64
N SER A 14 -11.29 -6.32 24.50
CA SER A 14 -12.41 -7.00 23.86
C SER A 14 -12.11 -7.26 22.38
N GLU A 15 -12.45 -8.46 21.91
CA GLU A 15 -12.35 -8.84 20.49
C GLU A 15 -13.14 -7.88 19.59
N LYS A 16 -14.33 -7.44 20.02
CA LYS A 16 -15.14 -6.47 19.27
C LYS A 16 -14.44 -5.11 19.13
N GLN A 17 -13.72 -4.67 20.16
CA GLN A 17 -12.94 -3.43 20.12
C GLN A 17 -11.69 -3.60 19.26
N TRP A 18 -11.06 -4.78 19.31
CA TRP A 18 -9.92 -5.12 18.46
C TRP A 18 -10.30 -5.17 16.97
N ALA A 19 -11.36 -5.89 16.62
CA ALA A 19 -11.88 -5.96 15.27
C ALA A 19 -12.17 -4.57 14.70
N LYS A 20 -12.85 -3.70 15.46
CA LYS A 20 -13.08 -2.30 15.08
C LYS A 20 -11.80 -1.48 14.94
N HIS A 21 -10.74 -1.82 15.68
CA HIS A 21 -9.47 -1.14 15.57
C HIS A 21 -8.73 -1.51 14.29
N ILE A 22 -8.59 -2.81 14.00
CA ILE A 22 -7.84 -3.33 12.84
C ILE A 22 -8.54 -3.05 11.50
N THR A 23 -9.86 -2.85 11.49
CA THR A 23 -10.63 -2.45 10.31
C THR A 23 -10.72 -0.94 10.11
N SER A 24 -10.24 -0.14 11.06
CA SER A 24 -10.31 1.33 10.97
C SER A 24 -9.34 1.89 9.92
N GLU A 25 -9.79 2.84 9.11
CA GLU A 25 -8.96 3.53 8.11
C GLU A 25 -7.67 4.12 8.69
N LYS A 26 -7.72 4.65 9.92
CA LYS A 26 -6.53 5.20 10.60
C LYS A 26 -5.46 4.14 10.89
N HIS A 27 -5.89 2.91 11.19
CA HIS A 27 -4.97 1.80 11.40
C HIS A 27 -4.40 1.35 10.06
N LYS A 28 -5.26 1.14 9.06
CA LYS A 28 -4.85 0.78 7.69
C LYS A 28 -3.83 1.76 7.13
N ASP A 29 -4.07 3.06 7.22
CA ASP A 29 -3.12 4.07 6.77
C ASP A 29 -1.77 3.91 7.48
N LYS A 30 -1.74 3.73 8.81
CA LYS A 30 -0.49 3.46 9.55
C LYS A 30 0.24 2.17 9.14
N VAL A 31 -0.48 1.12 8.73
CA VAL A 31 0.15 -0.13 8.25
C VAL A 31 0.90 0.11 6.95
N PHE A 32 0.36 0.93 6.06
CA PHE A 32 0.92 1.18 4.72
C PHE A 32 1.79 2.43 4.63
N ASN A 33 1.61 3.38 5.55
CA ASN A 33 2.16 4.72 5.52
C ASN A 33 3.03 4.98 6.75
N SER A 34 4.09 4.20 6.90
CA SER A 34 5.15 4.47 7.88
C SER A 34 5.99 5.66 7.39
N GLU A 35 6.24 6.65 8.23
CA GLU A 35 6.96 7.89 7.88
C GLU A 35 8.34 7.64 7.22
N ASP A 36 9.00 6.54 7.60
CA ASP A 36 10.27 6.07 7.05
C ASP A 36 10.19 5.70 5.55
N ASP A 37 9.02 5.25 5.09
CA ASP A 37 8.78 4.77 3.73
C ASP A 37 8.62 5.93 2.73
N GLN A 38 8.06 7.07 3.17
CA GLN A 38 7.85 8.23 2.31
C GLN A 38 9.15 8.92 1.89
N SER A 39 10.23 8.78 2.67
CA SER A 39 11.50 9.41 2.35
C SER A 39 12.30 8.66 1.27
N CYS A 40 11.94 7.40 0.98
CA CYS A 40 12.72 6.53 0.08
C CYS A 40 12.21 6.55 -1.36
N TRP A 41 10.95 6.91 -1.58
CA TRP A 41 10.34 6.97 -2.91
C TRP A 41 10.58 8.33 -3.56
N GLN A 42 11.36 8.34 -4.65
CA GLN A 42 11.68 9.54 -5.41
C GLN A 42 10.74 9.74 -6.61
N HIS A 43 10.01 8.69 -6.99
CA HIS A 43 9.06 8.70 -8.08
C HIS A 43 7.61 8.74 -7.60
N ARG A 44 6.71 8.86 -8.57
CA ARG A 44 5.30 9.12 -8.31
C ARG A 44 4.59 7.88 -7.82
N PHE A 45 3.39 8.05 -7.29
CA PHE A 45 2.59 6.91 -6.88
C PHE A 45 2.01 6.18 -8.11
N PRO A 46 2.06 4.83 -8.15
CA PRO A 46 1.40 4.08 -9.22
C PRO A 46 -0.09 4.44 -9.25
N MET A 47 -0.64 4.74 -10.43
CA MET A 47 -2.08 5.04 -10.60
C MET A 47 -2.79 3.94 -11.39
N GLY A 48 -2.10 2.84 -11.69
CA GLY A 48 -2.62 1.79 -12.52
C GLY A 48 -1.66 0.63 -12.67
N GLU A 49 -1.14 0.45 -13.87
CA GLU A 49 -0.37 -0.72 -14.25
C GLU A 49 1.13 -0.51 -14.08
N PHE A 50 1.79 -1.56 -13.59
CA PHE A 50 3.25 -1.67 -13.53
C PHE A 50 3.81 -1.99 -14.93
N ARG A 51 3.59 -1.08 -15.89
CA ARG A 51 4.10 -1.17 -17.26
C ARG A 51 4.64 0.18 -17.71
N LEU A 52 5.63 0.16 -18.60
CA LEU A 52 6.20 1.39 -19.16
C LEU A 52 5.22 2.10 -20.11
N CYS A 53 5.20 3.41 -20.03
CA CYS A 53 4.44 4.28 -20.90
C CYS A 53 5.15 4.44 -22.25
N GLU A 54 4.67 3.75 -23.29
CA GLU A 54 5.22 3.89 -24.64
C GLU A 54 5.08 5.31 -25.20
N ARG A 55 4.02 6.03 -24.79
CA ARG A 55 3.74 7.42 -25.22
C ARG A 55 4.78 8.38 -24.66
N GLN A 56 5.18 8.20 -23.39
CA GLN A 56 6.26 8.97 -22.78
C GLN A 56 7.56 8.82 -23.56
N ARG A 57 7.89 7.60 -24.01
CA ARG A 57 9.11 7.33 -24.79
C ARG A 57 9.09 7.96 -26.19
N LYS A 58 7.92 8.11 -26.81
CA LYS A 58 7.79 8.61 -28.20
C LYS A 58 7.75 10.13 -28.29
N ASN A 59 6.87 10.80 -27.54
CA ASN A 59 6.64 12.25 -27.70
C ASN A 59 6.23 12.93 -26.37
N GLY A 60 6.54 12.31 -25.23
CA GLY A 60 6.01 12.73 -23.93
C GLY A 60 4.55 12.32 -23.73
N CYS A 61 4.21 11.94 -22.51
CA CYS A 61 2.87 11.47 -22.18
C CYS A 61 1.91 12.66 -21.97
N PRO A 62 0.77 12.73 -22.68
CA PRO A 62 -0.20 13.80 -22.50
C PRO A 62 -0.88 13.76 -21.13
N ASP A 63 -0.90 12.59 -20.48
CA ASP A 63 -1.49 12.39 -19.16
C ASP A 63 -0.62 12.95 -18.02
N GLY A 64 0.67 13.23 -18.27
CA GLY A 64 1.58 13.79 -17.28
C GLY A 64 1.58 12.98 -15.97
N ASP A 65 1.18 13.61 -14.86
CA ASP A 65 1.06 13.01 -13.52
C ASP A 65 -0.09 12.03 -13.32
N LYS A 66 -1.07 12.08 -14.22
CA LYS A 66 -2.24 11.21 -14.15
C LYS A 66 -2.07 9.95 -14.99
N CYS A 67 -0.87 9.71 -15.53
CA CYS A 67 -0.62 8.52 -16.33
C CYS A 67 -0.71 7.26 -15.48
N ARG A 68 -1.39 6.25 -16.02
CA ARG A 68 -1.54 4.93 -15.39
C ARG A 68 -0.34 4.01 -15.61
N PHE A 69 0.71 4.49 -16.29
CA PHE A 69 1.88 3.74 -16.71
C PHE A 69 3.14 4.46 -16.26
N ALA A 70 4.21 3.71 -16.00
CA ALA A 70 5.49 4.23 -15.58
C ALA A 70 6.20 5.00 -16.72
N HIS A 71 6.63 6.21 -16.46
CA HIS A 71 7.29 7.10 -17.41
C HIS A 71 8.77 6.79 -17.64
N SER A 72 9.37 5.93 -16.81
CA SER A 72 10.78 5.53 -16.89
C SER A 72 10.97 4.16 -16.25
N GLN A 73 12.07 3.48 -16.59
CA GLN A 73 12.42 2.19 -15.99
C GLN A 73 12.58 2.30 -14.46
N SER A 74 13.27 3.34 -13.98
CA SER A 74 13.41 3.61 -12.54
C SER A 74 12.08 3.84 -11.84
N GLU A 75 11.14 4.54 -12.47
CA GLU A 75 9.78 4.71 -11.91
C GLU A 75 9.06 3.37 -11.83
N LEU A 76 9.19 2.51 -12.85
CA LEU A 76 8.59 1.18 -12.85
C LEU A 76 9.18 0.29 -11.75
N GLU A 77 10.51 0.27 -11.63
CA GLU A 77 11.21 -0.51 -10.59
C GLU A 77 10.77 -0.05 -9.20
N GLU A 78 10.73 1.26 -8.96
CA GLU A 78 10.28 1.82 -7.69
C GLU A 78 8.82 1.44 -7.38
N TRP A 79 7.95 1.45 -8.39
CA TRP A 79 6.57 1.02 -8.24
C TRP A 79 6.47 -0.44 -7.83
N VAL A 80 7.26 -1.32 -8.47
CA VAL A 80 7.30 -2.76 -8.16
C VAL A 80 7.86 -2.98 -6.76
N GLU A 81 8.98 -2.34 -6.40
CA GLU A 81 9.55 -2.41 -5.05
C GLU A 81 8.52 -1.95 -4.00
N ARG A 82 7.81 -0.86 -4.28
CA ARG A 82 6.75 -0.37 -3.42
C ARG A 82 5.60 -1.37 -3.28
N LYS A 83 5.19 -2.04 -4.36
CA LYS A 83 4.21 -3.13 -4.33
C LYS A 83 4.68 -4.27 -3.44
N GLU A 84 5.91 -4.74 -3.64
CA GLU A 84 6.48 -5.85 -2.89
C GLU A 84 6.59 -5.52 -1.40
N LEU A 85 7.10 -4.35 -1.04
CA LEU A 85 7.16 -3.88 0.35
C LEU A 85 5.76 -3.77 0.97
N MET A 86 4.77 -3.28 0.23
CA MET A 86 3.38 -3.23 0.70
C MET A 86 2.82 -4.64 0.95
N ASN A 87 3.10 -5.60 0.07
CA ASN A 87 2.68 -6.98 0.22
C ASN A 87 3.35 -7.63 1.45
N LEU A 88 4.65 -7.40 1.65
CA LEU A 88 5.38 -7.84 2.84
C LEU A 88 4.81 -7.24 4.13
N LYS A 89 4.51 -5.93 4.14
CA LYS A 89 3.85 -5.25 5.28
C LYS A 89 2.48 -5.86 5.56
N LEU A 90 1.69 -6.13 4.51
CA LEU A 90 0.39 -6.80 4.66
C LEU A 90 0.54 -8.22 5.21
N ALA A 91 1.46 -9.01 4.69
CA ALA A 91 1.73 -10.36 5.15
C ALA A 91 2.15 -10.38 6.63
N LYS A 92 3.02 -9.44 7.03
CA LYS A 92 3.39 -9.25 8.44
C LYS A 92 2.20 -8.82 9.30
N ALA A 93 1.40 -7.85 8.83
CA ALA A 93 0.22 -7.40 9.55
C ALA A 93 -0.82 -8.52 9.73
N ARG A 94 -1.06 -9.35 8.70
CA ARG A 94 -1.89 -10.56 8.78
C ARG A 94 -1.33 -11.55 9.80
N LYS A 95 -0.02 -11.82 9.77
CA LYS A 95 0.66 -12.72 10.73
C LYS A 95 0.55 -12.22 12.17
N ASP A 96 0.64 -10.91 12.37
CA ASP A 96 0.53 -10.25 13.67
C ASP A 96 -0.95 -10.02 14.10
N MET A 97 -1.93 -10.53 13.34
CA MET A 97 -3.38 -10.32 13.55
C MET A 97 -3.79 -8.83 13.63
N LEU A 98 -3.04 -7.98 12.94
CA LEU A 98 -3.27 -6.54 12.84
C LEU A 98 -4.18 -6.14 11.69
N ILE A 99 -4.46 -7.04 10.75
CA ILE A 99 -5.43 -6.85 9.68
C ILE A 99 -6.37 -8.04 9.67
N SER A 100 -7.66 -7.78 9.46
CA SER A 100 -8.67 -8.83 9.36
C SER A 100 -8.45 -9.67 8.10
N PRO A 101 -8.56 -11.01 8.15
CA PRO A 101 -8.33 -11.87 6.99
C PRO A 101 -9.26 -11.56 5.80
N ASP A 102 -10.48 -11.10 6.06
CA ASP A 102 -11.47 -10.71 5.04
C ASP A 102 -11.41 -9.24 4.62
N ASP A 103 -10.44 -8.47 5.14
CA ASP A 103 -10.32 -7.06 4.84
C ASP A 103 -9.25 -6.86 3.77
N ASP A 104 -9.72 -6.75 2.52
CA ASP A 104 -8.93 -6.43 1.32
C ASP A 104 -9.17 -4.99 0.82
N ASP A 105 -9.89 -4.17 1.59
CA ASP A 105 -10.19 -2.78 1.26
C ASP A 105 -9.20 -1.82 1.95
N PHE A 106 -8.14 -1.50 1.22
CA PHE A 106 -7.06 -0.60 1.64
C PHE A 106 -7.14 0.77 0.94
N GLY A 107 -8.34 1.15 0.50
CA GLY A 107 -8.61 2.39 -0.21
C GLY A 107 -7.75 2.57 -1.46
N LYS A 108 -6.94 3.63 -1.49
CA LYS A 108 -6.07 3.93 -2.64
C LYS A 108 -4.97 2.89 -2.85
N TYR A 109 -4.68 2.01 -1.88
CA TYR A 109 -3.65 0.97 -2.02
C TYR A 109 -4.22 -0.36 -2.54
N SER A 110 -5.55 -0.53 -2.55
CA SER A 110 -6.20 -1.78 -2.96
C SER A 110 -5.80 -2.24 -4.36
N PHE A 111 -5.52 -1.32 -5.29
CA PHE A 111 -5.12 -1.67 -6.65
C PHE A 111 -3.67 -2.20 -6.73
N LEU A 112 -2.79 -1.87 -5.77
CA LEU A 112 -1.42 -2.41 -5.72
C LEU A 112 -1.44 -3.90 -5.37
N MET A 113 -2.41 -4.31 -4.56
CA MET A 113 -2.52 -5.67 -4.02
C MET A 113 -3.36 -6.59 -4.87
N LYS A 114 -4.19 -6.06 -5.77
CA LYS A 114 -4.86 -6.87 -6.77
C LYS A 114 -3.84 -7.23 -7.84
N ASP A 115 -3.50 -8.51 -7.95
CA ASP A 115 -2.85 -9.01 -9.14
C ASP A 115 -3.73 -8.64 -10.33
N LEU A 116 -3.22 -7.72 -11.16
CA LEU A 116 -3.79 -7.38 -12.45
C LEU A 116 -3.69 -8.65 -13.30
N ASN A 117 -4.74 -9.46 -13.26
CA ASN A 117 -4.91 -10.67 -14.06
C ASN A 117 -5.16 -10.33 -15.53
#